data_AF-A0A816HJA3-F1
#
_entry.id   AF-A0A816HJA3-F1
#
_cell.length_a   1.000
_cell.length_b   1.000
_cell.length_c   1.000
_cell.angle_alpha   90.00
_cell.angle_beta   90.00
_cell.angle_gamma   90.00
#
_symmetry.space_group_name_H-M   'P 1'
#
loop_
_entity.id
_entity.type
_entity.pdbx_description
1 polymer ?
#
loop_
_entity_poly.entity_id
_entity_poly.type
_entity_poly.pdbx_seq_one_letter_code
_entity_poly.pdbx_strand_id
1 'polypeptide(L)'
;ILGLFWSFAFAYLIYEKPNEHPNISEDELIYIEKSIAEVKSLFDENEINEMSQIPWKSILTSLPVWAICCAHFARGWTFYLLLTNQPAFLNAFGFGVTENGTFGSLPHIMKVIVALSSGFIADFMRLNLFWSTTN
;
A
#
# COMPACT_ATOMS: atom_id res chain seq x y z
N ILE A 1 -4.87 -21.35 -17.34
CA ILE A 1 -3.47 -21.84 -17.46
C ILE A 1 -2.49 -20.86 -16.82
N LEU A 2 -2.37 -19.61 -17.31
CA LEU A 2 -1.51 -18.58 -16.68
C LEU A 2 -1.83 -18.32 -15.19
N GLY A 3 -3.12 -18.25 -14.83
CA GLY A 3 -3.52 -18.09 -13.43
C GLY A 3 -3.18 -19.30 -12.53
N LEU A 4 -3.19 -20.52 -13.09
CA LEU A 4 -2.78 -21.72 -12.35
C LEU A 4 -1.27 -21.72 -12.12
N PHE A 5 -0.50 -21.41 -13.15
CA PHE A 5 0.96 -21.26 -13.03
C PHE A 5 1.32 -20.19 -11.99
N TRP A 6 0.68 -19.02 -12.06
CA TRP A 6 0.87 -17.95 -11.07
C TRP A 6 0.51 -18.40 -9.66
N SER A 7 -0.60 -19.11 -9.48
CA SER A 7 -1.00 -19.63 -8.17
C SER A 7 0.00 -20.63 -7.60
N PHE A 8 0.54 -21.54 -8.43
CA PHE A 8 1.58 -22.47 -8.00
C PHE A 8 2.90 -21.76 -7.68
N ALA A 9 3.28 -20.76 -8.49
CA ALA A 9 4.45 -19.94 -8.21
C ALA A 9 4.30 -19.16 -6.89
N PHE A 10 3.13 -18.57 -6.64
CA PHE A 10 2.83 -17.85 -5.40
C PHE A 10 2.89 -18.79 -4.19
N ALA A 11 2.29 -19.97 -4.28
CA ALA A 11 2.30 -20.96 -3.21
C ALA A 11 3.70 -21.51 -2.90
N TYR A 12 4.61 -21.53 -3.88
CA TYR A 12 5.98 -21.98 -3.70
C TYR A 12 6.92 -20.86 -3.22
N LEU A 13 6.69 -19.61 -3.64
CA LEU A 13 7.61 -18.50 -3.39
C LEU A 13 7.28 -17.67 -2.14
N ILE A 14 6.05 -17.76 -1.61
CA ILE A 14 5.60 -16.88 -0.52
C ILE A 14 5.33 -17.66 0.74
N TYR A 15 5.96 -17.20 1.83
CA TYR A 15 5.88 -17.76 3.17
C TYR A 15 5.37 -16.68 4.12
N GLU A 16 4.54 -17.07 5.09
CA GLU A 16 3.92 -16.12 6.02
C GLU A 16 4.89 -15.61 7.08
N LYS A 17 5.86 -16.44 7.49
CA LYS A 17 6.85 -16.10 8.51
C LYS A 17 8.27 -16.14 7.93
N PRO A 18 9.14 -15.19 8.33
CA PRO A 18 10.55 -15.21 7.93
C PRO A 18 11.26 -16.52 8.26
N ASN A 19 10.94 -17.12 9.41
CA ASN A 19 11.53 -18.39 9.89
C ASN A 19 11.07 -19.63 9.10
N GLU A 20 9.98 -19.53 8.32
CA GLU A 20 9.49 -20.63 7.48
C GLU A 20 10.11 -20.58 6.07
N HIS A 21 10.85 -19.51 5.74
CA HIS A 21 11.46 -19.32 4.44
C HIS A 21 12.75 -20.14 4.30
N PRO A 22 12.87 -21.05 3.33
CA PRO A 22 13.96 -22.03 3.26
C PRO A 22 15.33 -21.43 2.92
N ASN A 23 15.37 -20.26 2.27
CA ASN A 23 16.60 -19.63 1.76
C ASN A 23 16.90 -18.27 2.41
N ILE A 24 16.38 -17.99 3.61
CA ILE A 24 16.69 -16.74 4.32
C ILE A 24 18.09 -16.82 4.96
N SER A 25 18.85 -15.72 4.92
CA SER A 25 20.15 -15.64 5.63
C SER A 25 19.93 -15.49 7.13
N GLU A 26 20.81 -16.07 7.95
CA GLU A 26 20.75 -15.91 9.42
C GLU A 26 20.83 -14.44 9.83
N ASP A 27 21.67 -13.64 9.16
CA ASP A 27 21.79 -12.20 9.43
C ASP A 27 20.49 -11.45 9.12
N GLU A 28 19.80 -11.81 8.04
CA GLU A 28 18.53 -11.19 7.63
C GLU A 28 17.40 -11.59 8.59
N LEU A 29 17.36 -12.87 9.00
CA LEU A 29 16.39 -13.36 9.97
C LEU A 29 16.52 -12.60 11.30
N ILE A 30 17.75 -12.49 11.82
CA ILE A 30 18.04 -11.76 13.07
C ILE A 30 17.64 -10.29 12.94
N TYR A 31 17.95 -9.65 11.81
CA TYR A 31 17.57 -8.26 11.56
C TYR A 31 16.05 -8.05 11.61
N ILE A 32 15.28 -8.87 10.87
CA ILE A 32 13.82 -8.75 10.79
C ILE A 32 13.19 -9.01 12.17
N GLU A 33 13.60 -10.06 12.87
CA GLU A 33 13.06 -10.38 14.19
C GLU A 33 13.35 -9.28 15.21
N LYS A 34 14.56 -8.70 15.18
CA LYS A 34 14.93 -7.58 16.05
C LYS A 34 14.10 -6.33 15.75
N SER A 35 13.90 -5.98 14.48
CA SER A 35 13.05 -4.83 14.11
C SER A 35 11.60 -5.01 14.55
N ILE A 36 11.06 -6.23 14.47
CA ILE A 36 9.71 -6.55 14.95
C ILE A 36 9.64 -6.42 16.49
N ALA A 37 10.66 -6.92 17.19
CA ALA A 37 10.73 -6.84 18.65
C ALA A 37 10.85 -5.39 19.15
N GLU A 38 11.63 -4.55 18.47
CA GLU A 38 11.75 -3.12 18.76
C GLU A 38 10.39 -2.42 18.65
N VAL A 39 9.63 -2.68 17.58
CA VAL A 39 8.27 -2.13 17.43
C VAL A 39 7.36 -2.62 18.56
N LYS A 40 7.42 -3.89 18.96
CA LYS A 40 6.62 -4.42 20.08
C LYS A 40 6.99 -3.76 21.41
N SER A 41 8.26 -3.44 21.63
CA SER A 41 8.73 -2.80 22.86
C SER A 41 8.24 -1.35 23.05
N LEU A 42 7.73 -0.72 21.98
CA LEU A 42 7.08 0.59 22.05
C LEU A 42 5.68 0.53 22.65
N PHE A 43 5.09 -0.66 22.79
CA PHE A 43 3.77 -0.88 23.38
C PHE A 43 3.92 -1.51 24.76
N ASP A 44 3.20 -0.99 25.76
CA ASP A 44 3.24 -1.50 27.13
C ASP A 44 2.76 -2.96 27.19
N GLU A 45 3.39 -3.82 28.03
CA GLU A 45 3.00 -5.23 28.20
C GLU A 45 1.52 -5.41 28.61
N ASN A 46 0.92 -4.38 29.21
CA ASN A 46 -0.51 -4.35 29.54
C ASN A 46 -1.40 -4.16 28.28
N GLU A 47 -0.98 -3.35 27.31
CA GLU A 47 -1.68 -3.19 26.01
C GLU A 47 -1.58 -4.46 25.17
N ILE A 48 -0.44 -5.18 25.27
CA ILE A 48 -0.22 -6.45 24.57
C ILE A 48 -1.17 -7.55 25.07
N ASN A 49 -1.45 -7.61 26.38
CA ASN A 49 -2.45 -8.53 26.93
C ASN A 49 -3.89 -8.14 26.55
N GLU A 50 -4.17 -6.84 26.40
CA GLU A 50 -5.46 -6.35 25.88
C GLU A 50 -5.65 -6.58 24.37
N MET A 51 -4.57 -6.81 23.59
CA MET A 51 -4.68 -7.16 22.16
C MET A 51 -5.49 -8.44 21.88
N SER A 52 -5.78 -9.26 22.90
CA SER A 52 -6.73 -10.38 22.77
C SER A 52 -8.15 -9.89 22.43
N GLN A 53 -8.52 -8.67 22.83
CA GLN A 53 -9.77 -8.02 22.49
C GLN A 53 -9.52 -6.75 21.66
N ILE A 54 -9.80 -6.82 20.36
CA ILE A 54 -9.65 -5.69 19.44
C ILE A 54 -10.47 -4.48 19.95
N PRO A 55 -9.86 -3.32 20.25
CA PRO A 55 -10.53 -2.17 20.86
C PRO A 55 -11.28 -1.34 19.81
N TRP A 56 -12.36 -1.88 19.25
CA TRP A 56 -13.17 -1.29 18.18
C TRP A 56 -13.60 0.15 18.44
N LYS A 57 -14.00 0.47 19.68
CA LYS A 57 -14.46 1.81 20.05
C LYS A 57 -13.33 2.84 19.94
N SER A 58 -12.10 2.47 20.35
CA SER A 58 -10.95 3.37 20.27
C SER A 58 -10.55 3.61 18.80
N ILE A 59 -10.50 2.53 18.00
CA ILE A 59 -10.20 2.60 16.56
C ILE A 59 -11.18 3.52 15.83
N LEU A 60 -12.50 3.29 16.03
CA LEU A 60 -13.55 4.07 15.37
C LEU A 60 -13.67 5.51 15.89
N THR A 61 -13.10 5.83 17.05
CA THR A 61 -13.11 7.21 17.58
C THR A 61 -11.82 7.96 17.24
N SER A 62 -10.80 7.28 16.72
CA SER A 62 -9.50 7.88 16.45
C SER A 62 -9.53 8.81 15.21
N LEU A 63 -8.96 10.01 15.36
CA LEU A 63 -8.88 10.99 14.28
C LEU A 63 -8.09 10.50 13.05
N PRO A 64 -6.93 9.80 13.20
CA PRO A 64 -6.18 9.30 12.05
C PRO A 64 -6.97 8.31 11.20
N VAL A 65 -7.80 7.46 11.81
CA VAL A 65 -8.64 6.49 11.07
C VAL A 65 -9.65 7.22 10.20
N TRP A 66 -10.34 8.24 10.72
CA TRP A 66 -11.27 9.04 9.92
C TRP A 66 -10.56 9.83 8.82
N ALA A 67 -9.36 10.35 9.07
CA ALA A 67 -8.56 11.02 8.05
C ALA A 67 -8.23 10.07 6.88
N ILE A 68 -7.83 8.83 7.18
CA ILE A 68 -7.58 7.79 6.17
C ILE A 68 -8.87 7.42 5.43
N CYS A 69 -9.99 7.25 6.14
CA CYS A 69 -11.28 6.96 5.52
C CYS A 69 -11.70 8.04 4.50
N CYS A 70 -11.61 9.32 4.89
CA CYS A 70 -11.91 10.44 4.01
C CYS A 70 -10.95 10.49 2.81
N ALA A 71 -9.65 10.29 3.03
CA ALA A 71 -8.66 10.23 1.96
C ALA A 71 -8.94 9.08 0.97
N HIS A 72 -9.29 7.89 1.48
CA HIS A 72 -9.69 6.75 0.66
C HIS A 72 -10.96 7.01 -0.14
N PHE A 73 -11.95 7.64 0.48
CA PHE A 73 -13.19 8.04 -0.19
C PHE A 73 -12.91 9.04 -1.31
N ALA A 74 -12.18 10.13 -1.03
CA ALA A 74 -11.84 11.15 -2.03
C ALA A 74 -11.03 10.55 -3.19
N ARG A 75 -10.08 9.65 -2.90
CA ARG A 75 -9.32 8.90 -3.91
C ARG A 75 -10.23 8.05 -4.79
N GLY A 76 -11.13 7.27 -4.17
CA GLY A 76 -12.08 6.43 -4.90
C GLY A 76 -13.01 7.25 -5.78
N TRP A 77 -13.60 8.31 -5.21
CA TRP A 77 -14.47 9.24 -5.91
C TRP A 77 -13.79 9.85 -7.14
N THR A 78 -12.59 10.41 -6.97
CA THR A 78 -11.83 11.03 -8.06
C THR A 78 -11.47 10.01 -9.14
N PHE A 79 -11.08 8.80 -8.76
CA PHE A 79 -10.76 7.73 -9.70
C PHE A 79 -11.99 7.32 -10.54
N TYR A 80 -13.14 7.14 -9.91
CA TYR A 80 -14.37 6.79 -10.63
C TYR A 80 -14.85 7.93 -11.51
N LEU A 81 -14.81 9.18 -11.02
CA LEU A 81 -15.17 10.35 -11.81
C LEU A 81 -14.31 10.47 -13.07
N LEU A 82 -13.00 10.21 -12.95
CA LEU A 82 -12.10 10.18 -14.09
C LEU A 82 -12.50 9.05 -15.04
N LEU A 83 -12.63 7.81 -14.55
CA LEU A 83 -12.95 6.65 -15.38
C LEU A 83 -14.26 6.80 -16.17
N THR A 84 -15.30 7.38 -15.55
CA THR A 84 -16.61 7.54 -16.19
C THR A 84 -16.65 8.70 -17.18
N ASN A 85 -16.00 9.82 -16.88
CA ASN A 85 -16.03 11.01 -17.75
C ASN A 85 -14.93 11.04 -18.80
N GLN A 86 -13.87 10.25 -18.65
CA GLN A 86 -12.73 10.19 -19.58
C GLN A 86 -13.12 9.90 -21.03
N PRO A 87 -13.96 8.90 -21.35
CA PRO A 87 -14.36 8.67 -22.74
C PRO A 87 -15.24 9.80 -23.31
N ALA A 88 -16.14 10.37 -22.48
CA ALA A 88 -16.99 11.49 -22.90
C ALA A 88 -16.17 12.76 -23.17
N PHE A 89 -15.17 13.04 -22.33
CA PHE A 89 -14.26 14.16 -22.49
C PHE A 89 -13.48 14.02 -23.79
N LEU A 90 -12.80 12.89 -24.03
CA LEU A 90 -11.97 12.72 -25.23
C LEU A 90 -12.80 12.71 -26.52
N ASN A 91 -14.01 12.14 -26.50
CA ASN A 91 -14.94 12.22 -27.63
C ASN A 91 -15.35 13.66 -27.97
N ALA A 92 -15.50 14.54 -26.97
CA ALA A 92 -15.84 15.95 -27.20
C ALA A 92 -14.72 16.73 -27.91
N PHE A 93 -13.46 16.28 -27.80
CA PHE A 93 -12.32 16.83 -28.55
C PHE A 93 -12.19 16.26 -29.98
N GLY A 94 -13.11 15.38 -30.39
CA GLY A 94 -13.11 14.79 -31.74
C GLY A 94 -12.11 13.64 -31.92
N PHE A 95 -11.53 13.11 -30.84
CA PHE A 95 -10.65 11.95 -30.92
C PHE A 95 -11.43 10.69 -31.31
N GLY A 96 -10.85 9.88 -32.21
CA GLY A 96 -11.42 8.61 -32.61
C GLY A 96 -11.35 7.55 -31.50
N VAL A 97 -12.12 6.47 -31.63
CA VAL A 97 -12.16 5.37 -30.64
C VAL A 97 -10.77 4.77 -30.38
N THR A 98 -9.92 4.68 -31.40
CA THR A 98 -8.55 4.15 -31.29
C THR A 98 -7.63 5.10 -30.52
N GLU A 99 -7.71 6.41 -30.78
CA GLU A 99 -6.92 7.43 -30.08
C GLU A 99 -7.34 7.58 -28.62
N ASN A 100 -8.63 7.44 -28.33
CA ASN A 100 -9.16 7.43 -26.97
C ASN A 100 -8.55 6.31 -26.11
N GLY A 101 -8.25 5.14 -26.70
CA GLY A 101 -7.59 4.06 -25.98
C GLY A 101 -6.16 4.41 -25.59
N THR A 102 -5.39 4.99 -26.52
CA THR A 102 -4.00 5.39 -26.27
C THR A 102 -3.91 6.54 -25.27
N PHE A 103 -4.65 7.64 -25.47
CA PHE A 103 -4.69 8.76 -24.52
C PHE A 103 -5.37 8.37 -23.21
N GLY A 104 -6.33 7.45 -23.27
CA GLY A 104 -7.02 6.90 -22.12
C GLY A 104 -6.10 6.16 -21.15
N SER A 105 -5.09 5.46 -21.69
CA SER A 105 -4.13 4.69 -20.90
C SER A 105 -3.06 5.55 -20.20
N LEU A 106 -2.78 6.76 -20.71
CA LEU A 106 -1.74 7.66 -20.22
C LEU A 106 -1.84 7.99 -18.71
N PRO A 107 -3.00 8.40 -18.15
CA PRO A 107 -3.11 8.67 -16.71
C PRO A 107 -2.85 7.42 -15.86
N HIS A 108 -3.14 6.22 -16.37
CA HIS A 108 -2.86 4.98 -15.67
C HIS A 108 -1.37 4.64 -15.64
N ILE A 109 -0.66 4.88 -16.75
CA ILE A 109 0.80 4.72 -16.81
C ILE A 109 1.48 5.73 -15.89
N MET A 110 1.06 6.99 -15.94
CA MET A 110 1.58 8.03 -15.05
C MET A 110 1.37 7.69 -13.57
N LYS A 111 0.20 7.13 -13.21
CA LYS A 111 -0.06 6.64 -11.86
C LYS A 111 0.98 5.59 -11.41
N VAL A 112 1.39 4.67 -12.29
CA VAL A 112 2.41 3.65 -11.95
C VAL A 112 3.76 4.30 -11.69
N ILE A 113 4.20 5.21 -12.58
CA ILE A 113 5.49 5.90 -12.45
C ILE A 113 5.53 6.71 -11.15
N VAL A 114 4.47 7.50 -10.89
CA VAL A 114 4.38 8.33 -9.69
C VAL A 114 4.37 7.47 -8.44
N ALA A 115 3.62 6.36 -8.42
CA ALA A 115 3.58 5.45 -7.28
C ALA A 115 4.97 4.88 -6.95
N LEU A 116 5.71 4.40 -7.95
CA LEU A 116 7.07 3.89 -7.74
C LEU A 116 8.01 4.99 -7.24
N SER A 117 7.98 6.18 -7.84
CA SER A 117 8.83 7.29 -7.39
C SER A 117 8.49 7.75 -5.97
N SER A 118 7.21 7.73 -5.59
CA SER A 118 6.77 8.18 -4.28
C SER A 118 7.29 7.29 -3.16
N GLY A 119 7.44 5.98 -3.40
CA GLY A 119 8.05 5.06 -2.43
C GLY A 119 9.51 5.44 -2.14
N PHE A 120 10.31 5.59 -3.19
CA PHE A 120 11.71 6.02 -3.05
C PHE A 120 11.84 7.39 -2.38
N ILE A 121 10.98 8.35 -2.75
CA ILE A 121 11.00 9.69 -2.15
C ILE A 121 10.60 9.62 -0.66
N ALA A 122 9.58 8.83 -0.31
CA ALA A 122 9.14 8.67 1.07
C ALA A 122 10.23 8.03 1.94
N ASP A 123 10.89 7.00 1.45
CA ASP A 123 12.00 6.34 2.15
C ASP A 123 13.20 7.28 2.30
N PHE A 124 13.55 8.01 1.22
CA PHE A 124 14.61 9.02 1.26
C PHE A 124 14.30 10.12 2.28
N MET A 125 13.06 10.62 2.30
CA MET A 125 12.61 11.62 3.25
C MET A 125 12.68 11.11 4.68
N ARG A 126 12.32 9.84 4.94
CA ARG A 126 12.35 9.26 6.28
C ARG A 126 13.77 9.03 6.80
N LEU A 127 14.71 8.70 5.93
CA LEU A 127 16.10 8.40 6.29
C LEU A 127 16.98 9.66 6.40
N ASN A 128 16.74 10.68 5.57
CA ASN A 128 17.62 11.86 5.47
C ASN A 128 17.00 13.17 5.97
N LEU A 129 15.68 13.23 6.13
CA LEU A 129 14.99 14.39 6.69
C LEU A 129 14.33 13.98 8.01
N PHE A 130 14.35 14.85 9.01
CA PHE A 130 13.79 14.61 10.36
C PHE A 130 12.25 14.52 10.41
N TRP A 131 11.59 14.03 9.35
CA TRP A 131 10.15 13.79 9.32
C TRP A 131 9.88 12.43 9.99
N SER A 132 9.97 12.43 11.33
CA SER A 132 9.59 11.30 12.15
C SER A 132 8.08 11.07 12.04
N THR A 133 7.68 9.87 11.63
CA THR A 133 6.28 9.40 11.68
C THR A 133 5.84 8.98 13.08
N THR A 134 6.73 9.12 14.06
CA THR A 134 6.50 8.82 15.47
C THR A 134 6.52 10.16 16.22
N ASN A 135 5.38 10.54 16.80
CA ASN A 135 5.32 11.55 17.86
C ASN A 135 5.77 10.92 19.17
#